data_AF-A0A075GHG2-F1
#
_entry.id   AF-A0A075GHG2-F1
#
_cell.length_a   1.000
_cell.length_b   1.000
_cell.length_c   1.000
_cell.angle_alpha   90.00
_cell.angle_beta   90.00
_cell.angle_gamma   90.00
#
_symmetry.space_group_name_H-M   'P 1'
#
loop_
_entity.id
_entity.type
_entity.pdbx_description
1 polymer ?
#
loop_
_entity_poly.entity_id
_entity_poly.type
_entity_poly.pdbx_seq_one_letter_code
_entity_poly.pdbx_strand_id
1 'polypeptide(L)'
;GHRILYAPDVVVWHHRRSRPLAFLRQMFNYGVTRAQVTRMHPGSFDPRHYAFIGAFVVLASLYGLAWQQPTAVPWLLPAALNAAYFGVLGLAGLLVGAQTRSFKQALYAPLVLFIQHFGYSLGLLVGLLRRP
;
A
#
# COMPACT_ATOMS: atom_id res chain seq x y z
N GLY A 1 -14.63 3.19 31.65
CA GLY A 1 -13.66 2.78 30.63
C GLY A 1 -13.37 1.30 30.79
N HIS A 2 -13.30 0.55 29.69
CA HIS A 2 -12.97 -0.88 29.70
C HIS A 2 -11.49 -1.09 29.36
N ARG A 3 -10.87 -2.14 29.93
CA ARG A 3 -9.48 -2.53 29.63
C ARG A 3 -9.50 -3.66 28.61
N ILE A 4 -8.66 -3.58 27.58
CA ILE A 4 -8.49 -4.66 26.60
C ILE A 4 -7.50 -5.66 27.19
N LEU A 5 -7.94 -6.91 27.40
CA LEU A 5 -7.06 -8.00 27.81
C LEU A 5 -6.33 -8.54 26.58
N TYR A 6 -4.99 -8.57 26.62
CA TYR A 6 -4.17 -9.19 25.60
C TYR A 6 -3.85 -10.63 26.01
N ALA A 7 -4.30 -11.61 25.23
CA ALA A 7 -4.09 -13.03 25.46
C ALA A 7 -3.26 -13.63 24.30
N PRO A 8 -1.92 -13.65 24.40
CA PRO A 8 -1.04 -14.10 23.31
C PRO A 8 -1.04 -15.62 23.11
N ASP A 9 -1.60 -16.37 24.06
CA ASP A 9 -1.69 -17.83 24.11
C ASP A 9 -2.89 -18.39 23.32
N VAL A 10 -3.77 -17.53 22.82
CA VAL A 10 -4.94 -17.94 22.04
C VAL A 10 -4.55 -18.26 20.59
N VAL A 11 -4.85 -19.49 20.16
CA VAL A 11 -4.67 -19.92 18.76
C VAL A 11 -5.87 -19.51 17.91
N VAL A 12 -5.64 -18.71 16.87
CA VAL A 12 -6.68 -18.24 15.95
C VAL A 12 -6.37 -18.67 14.52
N TRP A 13 -7.35 -19.29 13.87
CA TRP A 13 -7.25 -19.69 12.46
C TRP A 13 -7.80 -18.60 11.55
N HIS A 14 -6.93 -18.01 10.73
CA HIS A 14 -7.33 -16.95 9.79
C HIS A 14 -7.55 -17.49 8.39
N HIS A 15 -8.75 -17.27 7.86
CA HIS A 15 -9.03 -17.50 6.44
C HIS A 15 -8.51 -16.32 5.59
N ARG A 16 -7.67 -16.62 4.60
CA ARG A 16 -7.14 -15.61 3.67
C ARG A 16 -8.03 -15.49 2.43
N ARG A 17 -8.22 -14.28 1.91
CA ARG A 17 -8.97 -14.07 0.66
C ARG A 17 -8.16 -14.64 -0.51
N SER A 18 -8.80 -15.51 -1.30
CA SER A 18 -8.15 -16.21 -2.42
C SER A 18 -8.14 -15.42 -3.74
N ARG A 19 -8.93 -14.34 -3.85
CA ARG A 19 -9.14 -13.60 -5.11
C ARG A 19 -8.54 -12.19 -5.04
N PRO A 20 -7.77 -11.74 -6.05
CA PRO A 20 -7.17 -10.39 -6.08
C PRO A 20 -8.18 -9.26 -5.92
N LEU A 21 -9.36 -9.34 -6.54
CA LEU A 21 -10.41 -8.33 -6.40
C LEU A 21 -11.00 -8.28 -4.98
N ALA A 22 -11.15 -9.44 -4.33
CA ALA A 22 -11.62 -9.49 -2.95
C ALA A 22 -10.56 -8.88 -2.00
N PHE A 23 -9.28 -9.13 -2.29
CA PHE A 23 -8.17 -8.52 -1.56
C PHE A 23 -8.10 -6.99 -1.77
N LEU A 24 -8.28 -6.51 -3.00
CA LEU A 24 -8.36 -5.08 -3.29
C LEU A 24 -9.47 -4.39 -2.49
N ARG A 25 -10.68 -4.97 -2.47
CA ARG A 25 -11.81 -4.45 -1.67
C ARG A 25 -11.47 -4.43 -0.18
N GLN A 26 -10.80 -5.46 0.33
CA GLN A 26 -10.37 -5.51 1.73
C GLN A 26 -9.36 -4.40 2.05
N MET A 27 -8.33 -4.22 1.22
CA MET A 27 -7.32 -3.17 1.41
C MET A 27 -7.93 -1.77 1.30
N PHE A 28 -8.85 -1.56 0.36
CA PHE A 28 -9.64 -0.34 0.27
C PHE A 28 -10.42 -0.06 1.55
N ASN A 29 -11.17 -1.04 2.07
CA ASN A 29 -11.91 -0.87 3.31
C ASN A 29 -10.99 -0.57 4.50
N TYR A 30 -9.81 -1.22 4.57
CA TYR A 30 -8.81 -0.91 5.60
C TYR A 30 -8.31 0.53 5.52
N GLY A 31 -8.09 1.05 4.31
CA GLY A 31 -7.75 2.45 4.12
C GLY A 31 -8.86 3.39 4.61
N VAL A 32 -10.12 3.10 4.25
CA VAL A 32 -11.28 3.90 4.68
C VAL A 32 -11.37 3.94 6.21
N THR A 33 -11.35 2.77 6.86
CA THR A 33 -11.43 2.67 8.31
C THR A 33 -10.25 3.36 8.99
N ARG A 34 -9.03 3.22 8.45
CA ARG A 34 -7.86 3.91 9.00
C ARG A 34 -8.05 5.43 8.99
N ALA A 35 -8.54 5.99 7.89
CA ALA A 35 -8.81 7.43 7.80
C ALA A 35 -9.86 7.88 8.81
N GLN A 36 -10.95 7.11 8.98
CA GLN A 36 -11.97 7.38 9.99
C GLN A 36 -11.41 7.32 11.41
N VAL A 37 -10.60 6.31 11.73
CA VAL A 37 -9.95 6.17 13.04
C VAL A 37 -9.01 7.34 13.31
N THR A 38 -8.21 7.76 12.34
CA THR A 38 -7.36 8.96 12.47
C THR A 38 -8.19 10.21 12.75
N ARG A 39 -9.38 10.35 12.15
CA ARG A 39 -10.29 11.48 12.42
C ARG A 39 -10.92 11.43 13.81
N MET A 40 -11.38 10.25 14.23
CA MET A 40 -11.98 10.04 15.57
C MET A 40 -10.94 10.16 16.69
N HIS A 41 -9.70 9.75 16.40
CA HIS A 41 -8.58 9.74 17.33
C HIS A 41 -7.34 10.37 16.67
N PRO A 42 -7.22 11.71 16.65
CA PRO A 42 -6.11 12.41 16.00
C PRO A 42 -4.72 11.97 16.46
N GLY A 43 -4.57 11.58 17.73
CA GLY A 43 -3.32 11.05 18.29
C GLY A 43 -2.87 9.71 17.69
N SER A 44 -3.70 9.05 16.88
CA SER A 44 -3.35 7.83 16.15
C SER A 44 -2.81 8.11 14.74
N PHE A 45 -2.68 9.38 14.34
CA PHE A 45 -2.09 9.77 13.07
C PHE A 45 -0.62 9.32 12.98
N ASP A 46 -0.26 8.71 11.87
CA ASP A 46 1.13 8.36 11.53
C ASP A 46 1.35 8.64 10.03
N PRO A 47 2.35 9.48 9.66
CA PRO A 47 2.69 9.79 8.28
C PRO A 47 2.95 8.56 7.39
N ARG A 48 3.41 7.45 7.98
CA ARG A 48 3.73 6.21 7.26
C ARG A 48 2.51 5.65 6.51
N HIS A 49 1.31 5.83 7.05
CA HIS A 49 0.07 5.41 6.37
C HIS A 49 -0.16 6.17 5.06
N TYR A 50 0.37 7.38 4.92
CA TYR A 50 0.19 8.26 3.76
C TYR A 50 1.39 8.28 2.82
N ALA A 51 2.47 7.56 3.14
CA ALA A 51 3.72 7.58 2.39
C ALA A 51 3.52 7.23 0.91
N PHE A 52 2.68 6.24 0.61
CA PHE A 52 2.41 5.85 -0.78
C PHE A 52 1.63 6.92 -1.55
N ILE A 53 0.69 7.62 -0.89
CA ILE A 53 -0.02 8.76 -1.49
C ILE A 53 0.98 9.87 -1.83
N GLY A 54 1.86 10.22 -0.87
CA GLY A 54 2.91 11.22 -1.10
C GLY A 54 3.85 10.83 -2.24
N ALA A 55 4.33 9.59 -2.25
CA ALA A 55 5.18 9.07 -3.32
C ALA A 55 4.50 9.11 -4.69
N PHE A 56 3.20 8.77 -4.76
CA PHE A 56 2.41 8.85 -5.99
C PHE A 56 2.29 10.29 -6.50
N VAL A 57 1.99 11.26 -5.62
CA VAL A 57 1.90 12.68 -5.98
C VAL A 57 3.24 13.19 -6.52
N VAL A 58 4.35 12.92 -5.81
CA VAL A 58 5.69 13.31 -6.26
C VAL A 58 6.01 12.71 -7.62
N LEU A 59 5.75 11.42 -7.82
CA LEU A 59 6.02 10.75 -9.08
C LEU A 59 5.17 11.33 -10.24
N ALA A 60 3.89 11.59 -10.00
CA ALA A 60 2.99 12.20 -10.98
C ALA A 60 3.44 13.62 -11.35
N SER A 61 3.87 14.42 -10.36
CA SER A 61 4.44 15.75 -10.59
C SER A 61 5.71 15.68 -11.41
N LEU A 62 6.62 14.73 -11.15
CA LEU A 62 7.85 14.56 -11.92
C LEU A 62 7.54 14.18 -13.38
N TYR A 63 6.55 13.33 -13.64
CA TYR A 63 6.11 13.03 -15.00
C TYR A 63 5.52 14.26 -15.70
N GLY A 64 4.70 15.04 -15.00
CA GLY A 64 4.16 16.30 -15.52
C GLY A 64 5.25 17.32 -15.87
N LEU A 65 6.25 17.47 -15.00
CA LEU A 65 7.40 18.35 -15.24
C LEU A 65 8.29 17.84 -16.37
N ALA A 66 8.55 16.53 -16.47
CA ALA A 66 9.32 15.97 -17.58
C ALA A 66 8.63 16.17 -18.94
N TRP A 67 7.29 16.18 -18.94
CA TRP A 67 6.50 16.51 -20.12
C TRP A 67 6.59 17.99 -20.52
N GLN A 68 6.52 18.91 -19.55
CA GLN A 68 6.53 20.35 -19.82
C GLN A 68 7.94 20.93 -20.04
N GLN A 69 8.93 20.42 -19.31
CA GLN A 69 10.30 20.96 -19.21
C GLN A 69 11.32 19.81 -19.22
N PRO A 70 11.45 19.05 -20.34
CA PRO A 70 12.28 17.85 -20.41
C PRO A 70 13.78 18.11 -20.19
N THR A 71 14.25 19.34 -20.40
CA THR A 71 15.63 19.75 -20.12
C THR A 71 15.92 19.92 -18.62
N ALA A 72 14.92 20.36 -17.84
CA ALA A 72 15.05 20.52 -16.39
C ALA A 72 14.79 19.20 -15.64
N VAL A 73 13.83 18.40 -16.12
CA VAL A 73 13.49 17.10 -15.55
C VAL A 73 13.53 16.04 -16.65
N PRO A 74 14.64 15.29 -16.78
CA PRO A 74 14.72 14.22 -17.77
C PRO A 74 13.70 13.12 -17.49
N TRP A 75 13.06 12.59 -18.54
CA TRP A 75 12.14 11.43 -18.46
C TRP A 75 12.73 10.22 -17.74
N LEU A 76 14.05 10.08 -17.78
CA LEU A 76 14.77 9.01 -17.10
C LEU A 76 14.57 9.05 -15.58
N LEU A 77 14.41 10.23 -14.96
CA LEU A 77 14.26 10.34 -13.52
C LEU A 77 12.98 9.68 -12.99
N PRO A 78 11.76 10.09 -13.40
CA PRO A 78 10.55 9.42 -12.95
C PRO A 78 10.48 7.96 -13.42
N ALA A 79 11.01 7.64 -14.61
CA ALA A 79 11.09 6.26 -15.08
C ALA A 79 11.99 5.39 -14.19
N ALA A 80 13.16 5.89 -13.76
CA ALA A 80 14.08 5.18 -12.88
C ALA A 80 13.48 4.97 -11.49
N LEU A 81 12.76 5.96 -10.94
CA LEU A 81 12.05 5.82 -9.66
C LEU A 81 10.94 4.77 -9.75
N ASN A 82 10.19 4.76 -10.85
CA ASN A 82 9.15 3.78 -11.07
C ASN A 82 9.74 2.36 -11.24
N ALA A 83 10.82 2.24 -12.01
CA ALA A 83 11.57 1.00 -12.15
C ALA A 83 12.15 0.51 -10.82
N ALA A 84 12.67 1.39 -9.98
CA ALA A 84 13.17 1.06 -8.65
C ALA A 84 12.03 0.52 -7.75
N TYR A 85 10.86 1.15 -7.76
CA TYR A 85 9.69 0.67 -7.01
C TYR A 85 9.26 -0.73 -7.44
N PHE A 86 9.11 -0.97 -8.75
CA PHE A 86 8.76 -2.29 -9.27
C PHE A 86 9.89 -3.31 -9.08
N GLY A 87 11.14 -2.88 -9.10
CA GLY A 87 12.30 -3.69 -8.77
C GLY A 87 12.27 -4.18 -7.32
N VAL A 88 11.96 -3.30 -6.37
CA VAL A 88 11.79 -3.66 -4.94
C VAL A 88 10.63 -4.63 -4.75
N LEU A 89 9.49 -4.41 -5.43
CA LEU A 89 8.37 -5.36 -5.44
C LEU A 89 8.77 -6.73 -5.98
N GLY A 90 9.53 -6.76 -7.08
CA GLY A 90 10.06 -7.98 -7.68
C GLY A 90 11.01 -8.73 -6.74
N LEU A 91 11.95 -8.02 -6.10
CA LEU A 91 12.84 -8.59 -5.09
C LEU A 91 12.05 -9.15 -3.90
N ALA A 92 11.04 -8.44 -3.41
CA ALA A 92 10.15 -8.94 -2.37
C ALA A 92 9.42 -10.22 -2.83
N GLY A 93 9.01 -10.29 -4.09
CA GLY A 93 8.48 -11.50 -4.71
C GLY A 93 9.47 -12.67 -4.65
N LEU A 94 10.70 -12.47 -5.11
CA LEU A 94 11.75 -13.51 -5.05
C LEU A 94 12.01 -13.98 -3.62
N LEU A 95 12.06 -13.07 -2.64
CA LEU A 95 12.23 -13.41 -1.23
C LEU A 95 11.08 -14.26 -0.70
N VAL A 96 9.83 -13.89 -0.98
CA VAL A 96 8.65 -14.68 -0.59
C VAL A 96 8.66 -16.05 -1.29
N GLY A 97 9.04 -16.09 -2.56
CA GLY A 97 9.21 -17.32 -3.33
C GLY A 97 10.22 -18.28 -2.69
N ALA A 98 11.38 -17.75 -2.28
CA ALA A 98 12.41 -18.52 -1.59
C ALA A 98 11.94 -19.04 -0.22
N GLN A 99 11.28 -18.20 0.58
CA GLN A 99 10.76 -18.58 1.91
C GLN A 99 9.66 -19.64 1.84
N THR A 100 8.77 -19.54 0.86
CA THR A 100 7.64 -20.46 0.66
C THR A 100 7.96 -21.65 -0.23
N ARG A 101 9.18 -21.70 -0.81
CA ARG A 101 9.60 -22.67 -1.82
C ARG A 101 8.60 -22.81 -2.97
N SER A 102 8.02 -21.70 -3.42
CA SER A 102 6.94 -21.69 -4.41
C SER A 102 7.11 -20.58 -5.45
N PHE A 103 7.28 -20.98 -6.71
CA PHE A 103 7.34 -20.04 -7.83
C PHE A 103 6.04 -19.24 -8.00
N LYS A 104 4.89 -19.87 -7.74
CA LYS A 104 3.59 -19.17 -7.77
C LYS A 104 3.56 -18.01 -6.78
N GLN A 105 4.05 -18.23 -5.55
CA GLN A 105 4.12 -17.18 -4.54
C GLN A 105 5.09 -16.07 -4.92
N ALA A 106 6.21 -16.43 -5.58
CA ALA A 106 7.16 -15.44 -6.10
C ALA A 106 6.51 -14.47 -7.09
N LEU A 107 5.62 -14.98 -7.94
CA LEU A 107 4.89 -14.19 -8.94
C LEU A 107 3.72 -13.40 -8.34
N TYR A 108 2.98 -13.99 -7.39
CA TYR A 108 1.79 -13.33 -6.82
C TYR A 108 2.13 -12.27 -5.76
N ALA A 109 3.24 -12.42 -5.03
CA ALA A 109 3.61 -11.50 -3.97
C ALA A 109 3.77 -10.03 -4.45
N PRO A 110 4.49 -9.73 -5.55
CA PRO A 110 4.56 -8.36 -6.08
C PRO A 110 3.18 -7.78 -6.41
N LEU A 111 2.30 -8.59 -7.00
CA LEU A 111 0.94 -8.16 -7.34
C LEU A 111 0.11 -7.85 -6.09
N VAL A 112 0.16 -8.72 -5.08
CA VAL A 112 -0.54 -8.54 -3.80
C VAL A 112 -0.02 -7.30 -3.07
N LEU A 113 1.31 -7.12 -3.02
CA LEU A 113 1.93 -5.93 -2.44
C LEU A 113 1.50 -4.65 -3.17
N PHE A 114 1.46 -4.66 -4.50
CA PHE A 114 0.98 -3.52 -5.26
C PHE A 114 -0.49 -3.20 -4.95
N ILE A 115 -1.37 -4.22 -4.96
CA ILE A 115 -2.79 -4.08 -4.59
C ILE A 115 -2.93 -3.52 -3.17
N GLN A 116 -2.07 -3.95 -2.24
CA GLN A 116 -2.06 -3.44 -0.88
C GLN A 116 -1.75 -1.94 -0.86
N HIS A 117 -0.63 -1.51 -1.44
CA HIS A 117 -0.25 -0.10 -1.45
C HIS A 117 -1.32 0.77 -2.14
N PHE A 118 -1.76 0.36 -3.32
CA PHE A 118 -2.72 1.11 -4.14
C PHE A 118 -4.13 1.12 -3.52
N GLY A 119 -4.67 -0.06 -3.21
CA GLY A 119 -6.01 -0.22 -2.65
C GLY A 119 -6.17 0.48 -1.31
N TYR A 120 -5.20 0.30 -0.41
CA TYR A 120 -5.18 0.96 0.88
C TYR A 120 -5.14 2.49 0.76
N SER A 121 -4.27 3.01 -0.11
CA SER A 121 -4.11 4.45 -0.32
C SER A 121 -5.36 5.08 -0.93
N LEU A 122 -6.00 4.42 -1.89
CA LEU A 122 -7.27 4.86 -2.45
C LEU A 122 -8.37 4.88 -1.37
N GLY A 123 -8.41 3.85 -0.53
CA GLY A 123 -9.31 3.77 0.62
C GLY A 123 -9.10 4.91 1.61
N LEU A 124 -7.85 5.23 1.94
CA LEU A 124 -7.50 6.34 2.82
C LEU A 124 -8.02 7.68 2.28
N LEU A 125 -7.79 7.98 1.00
CA LEU A 125 -8.28 9.21 0.37
C LEU A 125 -9.81 9.32 0.46
N VAL A 126 -10.51 8.23 0.12
CA VAL A 126 -11.98 8.18 0.21
C VAL A 126 -12.46 8.32 1.65
N GLY A 127 -11.81 7.64 2.60
CA GLY A 127 -12.18 7.71 4.02
C GLY A 127 -11.92 9.07 4.66
N LEU A 128 -10.94 9.83 4.17
CA LEU A 128 -10.75 11.22 4.59
C LEU A 128 -11.90 12.13 4.11
N LEU A 129 -12.41 11.90 2.90
CA LEU A 129 -13.50 12.66 2.30
C LEU A 129 -14.87 12.30 2.89
N ARG A 130 -15.09 11.04 3.25
CA ARG A 130 -16.36 10.57 3.85
C ARG A 130 -16.45 11.00 5.32
N ARG A 131 -17.61 11.51 5.73
CA ARG A 131 -17.92 11.70 7.16
C ARG A 131 -18.10 10.32 7.80
N PRO A 132 -17.65 10.13 9.06
CA PRO A 132 -17.83 8.88 9.78
C PRO A 132 -19.32 8.56 9.99
#